data_AF-A0A7C6ND28-F1
#
_entry.id   AF-A0A7C6ND28-F1
#
_cell.length_a   1.000
_cell.length_b   1.000
_cell.length_c   1.000
_cell.angle_alpha   90.00
_cell.angle_beta   90.00
_cell.angle_gamma   90.00
#
_symmetry.space_group_name_H-M   'P 1'
#
loop_
_entity.id
_entity.type
_entity.pdbx_description
1 polymer ?
#
loop_
_entity_poly.entity_id
_entity_poly.type
_entity_poly.pdbx_seq_one_letter_code
_entity_poly.pdbx_strand_id
1 'polypeptide(L)'
;NPFDLTKVWYHGDYPLHEVGVLELNRNPENYFQDVEQAAFNPANIVNGIGYSPDRMLQGRLFSYGDAQRYRLGVNHYQIPVNRSRIETNHYHRDGFMRMDGNFGGKTHYNPNTTGEWRDQNELKDPPYDGKGPINHYDYREDDDVYYEQAGKLFNLMGKDEQQRLFENTCRNMQGTTLLVQKRHIRHCYLADPAYGEGVAKALGVDIKEVDMNDTYGARG
;
A
#
# COMPACT_ATOMS: atom_id res chain seq x y z
N ASN A 1 -9.17 13.04 5.22
CA ASN A 1 -7.70 13.14 5.20
C ASN A 1 -7.17 12.69 3.82
N PRO A 2 -6.37 13.49 3.07
CA PRO A 2 -5.87 13.12 1.73
C PRO A 2 -4.77 12.06 1.72
N PHE A 3 -4.22 11.72 2.88
CA PHE A 3 -3.19 10.69 3.09
C PHE A 3 -3.75 9.44 3.80
N ASP A 4 -5.08 9.31 3.83
CA ASP A 4 -5.77 8.12 4.30
C ASP A 4 -5.84 7.09 3.17
N LEU A 5 -5.12 5.98 3.31
CA LEU A 5 -5.14 4.89 2.33
C LEU A 5 -6.54 4.25 2.14
N THR A 6 -7.46 4.44 3.09
CA THR A 6 -8.84 3.92 3.00
C THR A 6 -9.77 4.83 2.18
N LYS A 7 -9.29 6.00 1.75
CA LYS A 7 -10.09 6.99 1.00
C LYS A 7 -9.52 7.22 -0.40
N VAL A 8 -10.42 7.43 -1.35
CA VAL A 8 -10.09 7.92 -2.70
C VAL A 8 -10.27 9.44 -2.78
N TRP A 9 -9.54 10.07 -3.70
CA TRP A 9 -9.85 11.43 -4.13
C TRP A 9 -10.92 11.35 -5.21
N TYR A 10 -11.97 12.15 -5.10
CA TYR A 10 -13.06 12.12 -6.07
C TYR A 10 -12.61 12.69 -7.41
N HIS A 11 -12.90 11.98 -8.51
CA HIS A 11 -12.56 12.44 -9.86
C HIS A 11 -13.24 13.76 -10.26
N GLY A 12 -14.32 14.15 -9.58
CA GLY A 12 -14.94 15.47 -9.76
C GLY A 12 -14.06 16.62 -9.27
N ASP A 13 -13.28 16.38 -8.21
CA ASP A 13 -12.35 17.37 -7.64
C ASP A 13 -10.96 17.27 -8.28
N TYR A 14 -10.52 16.05 -8.58
CA TYR A 14 -9.22 15.72 -9.17
C TYR A 14 -9.42 14.81 -10.39
N PRO A 15 -9.69 15.39 -11.57
CA PRO A 15 -9.92 14.60 -12.78
C PRO A 15 -8.67 13.81 -13.18
N LEU A 16 -8.89 12.70 -13.88
CA LEU A 16 -7.79 11.90 -14.41
C LEU A 16 -7.04 12.67 -15.50
N HIS A 17 -5.72 12.73 -15.38
CA HIS A 17 -4.82 13.24 -16.40
C HIS A 17 -4.07 12.08 -17.04
N GLU A 18 -4.25 11.89 -18.35
CA GLU A 18 -3.57 10.82 -19.07
C GLU A 18 -2.06 11.08 -19.15
N VAL A 19 -1.25 10.06 -18.86
CA VAL A 19 0.22 10.13 -18.87
C VAL A 19 0.80 9.25 -19.99
N GLY A 20 0.26 8.06 -20.20
CA GLY A 20 0.74 7.13 -21.22
C GLY A 20 0.17 5.72 -21.07
N VAL A 21 0.73 4.76 -21.83
CA VAL A 21 0.26 3.37 -21.90
C VAL A 21 1.40 2.40 -21.58
N LEU A 22 1.12 1.39 -20.76
CA LEU A 22 2.01 0.25 -20.47
C LEU A 22 1.48 -1.00 -21.17
N GLU A 23 2.33 -1.67 -21.95
CA GLU A 23 2.01 -2.95 -22.62
C GLU A 23 2.85 -4.10 -22.01
N LEU A 24 2.21 -5.24 -21.73
CA LEU A 24 2.88 -6.47 -21.35
C LEU A 24 2.93 -7.41 -22.56
N ASN A 25 4.08 -7.50 -23.24
CA ASN A 25 4.20 -8.17 -24.55
C ASN A 25 5.22 -9.33 -24.57
N ARG A 26 5.72 -9.77 -23.41
CA ARG A 26 6.69 -10.87 -23.32
C ARG A 26 6.53 -11.63 -22.01
N ASN A 27 6.44 -12.96 -22.12
CA ASN A 27 6.47 -13.84 -20.95
C ASN A 27 7.91 -14.02 -20.43
N PRO A 28 8.08 -14.30 -19.13
CA PRO A 28 9.38 -14.67 -18.58
C PRO A 28 9.90 -15.99 -19.16
N GLU A 29 11.19 -16.08 -19.44
CA GLU A 29 11.83 -17.32 -19.93
C GLU A 29 12.01 -18.32 -18.78
N ASN A 30 12.27 -17.82 -17.57
CA ASN A 30 12.37 -18.64 -16.37
C ASN A 30 11.58 -18.00 -15.22
N TYR A 31 10.45 -18.62 -14.85
CA TYR A 31 9.57 -18.11 -13.80
C TYR A 31 10.30 -17.87 -12.47
N PHE A 32 11.16 -18.80 -12.04
CA PHE A 32 11.84 -18.65 -10.76
C PHE A 32 12.84 -17.48 -10.78
N GLN A 33 13.57 -17.30 -11.88
CA GLN A 33 14.53 -16.21 -12.00
C GLN A 33 13.86 -14.84 -12.15
N ASP A 34 12.80 -14.77 -12.95
CA ASP A 34 12.27 -13.50 -13.43
C ASP A 34 10.98 -13.08 -12.70
N VAL A 35 10.28 -14.01 -12.04
CA VAL A 35 9.05 -13.74 -11.28
C VAL A 35 9.27 -13.94 -9.79
N GLU A 36 9.67 -15.14 -9.36
CA GLU A 36 9.81 -15.45 -7.93
C GLU A 36 10.90 -14.60 -7.26
N GLN A 37 11.98 -14.32 -7.99
CA GLN A 37 13.08 -13.48 -7.51
C GLN A 37 12.92 -11.98 -7.79
N ALA A 38 11.78 -11.55 -8.34
CA ALA A 38 11.52 -10.12 -8.51
C ALA A 38 11.38 -9.41 -7.15
N ALA A 39 11.89 -8.18 -7.10
CA ALA A 39 11.93 -7.34 -5.91
C ALA A 39 11.45 -5.91 -6.22
N PHE A 40 10.21 -5.61 -5.84
CA PHE A 40 9.63 -4.27 -5.96
C PHE A 40 9.67 -3.58 -4.60
N ASN A 41 10.32 -2.43 -4.49
CA ASN A 41 10.43 -1.67 -3.24
C ASN A 41 9.87 -0.26 -3.46
N PRO A 42 8.85 0.20 -2.71
CA PRO A 42 8.34 1.58 -2.81
C PRO A 42 9.40 2.65 -2.55
N ALA A 43 10.48 2.33 -1.85
CA ALA A 43 11.62 3.25 -1.65
C ALA A 43 12.50 3.43 -2.91
N ASN A 44 12.29 2.63 -3.97
CA ASN A 44 13.00 2.77 -5.24
C ASN A 44 12.28 3.79 -6.13
N ILE A 45 12.45 5.07 -5.81
CA ILE A 45 11.97 6.20 -6.61
C ILE A 45 13.03 6.69 -7.61
N VAL A 46 12.61 7.57 -8.50
CA VAL A 46 13.48 8.35 -9.39
C VAL A 46 13.24 9.84 -9.14
N ASN A 47 14.22 10.69 -9.49
CA ASN A 47 14.07 12.14 -9.36
C ASN A 47 12.79 12.63 -10.07
N GLY A 48 12.03 13.48 -9.38
CA GLY A 48 10.71 13.98 -9.81
C GLY A 48 9.53 13.22 -9.20
N ILE A 49 9.76 12.11 -8.50
CA ILE A 49 8.74 11.36 -7.76
C ILE A 49 9.16 11.28 -6.30
N GLY A 50 8.33 11.83 -5.39
CA GLY A 50 8.58 11.82 -3.95
C GLY A 50 7.54 11.01 -3.17
N TYR A 51 7.62 11.09 -1.84
CA TYR A 51 6.71 10.40 -0.92
C TYR A 51 5.67 11.35 -0.31
N SER A 52 4.58 10.77 0.20
CA SER A 52 3.59 11.46 1.03
C SER A 52 3.71 11.03 2.50
N PRO A 53 3.16 11.80 3.46
CA PRO A 53 3.12 11.42 4.88
C PRO A 53 2.06 10.35 5.21
N ASP A 54 1.53 9.61 4.22
CA ASP A 54 0.67 8.45 4.46
C ASP A 54 1.41 7.43 5.34
N ARG A 55 0.86 7.15 6.53
CA ARG A 55 1.48 6.28 7.53
C ARG A 55 1.72 4.86 7.01
N MET A 56 0.84 4.35 6.14
CA MET A 56 0.99 3.04 5.52
C MET A 56 2.12 3.04 4.48
N LEU A 57 2.24 4.11 3.68
CA LEU A 57 3.38 4.25 2.76
C LEU A 57 4.70 4.32 3.53
N GLN A 58 4.78 5.13 4.58
CA GLN A 58 5.99 5.31 5.39
C GLN A 58 6.50 3.97 5.96
N GLY A 59 5.61 3.10 6.46
CA GLY A 59 6.00 1.76 6.90
C GLY A 59 6.59 0.90 5.77
N ARG A 60 5.99 0.97 4.57
CA ARG A 60 6.44 0.20 3.41
C ARG A 60 7.81 0.64 2.87
N LEU A 61 8.20 1.91 3.06
CA LEU A 61 9.54 2.40 2.66
C LEU A 61 10.66 1.61 3.34
N PHE A 62 10.42 1.11 4.56
CA PHE A 62 11.36 0.25 5.28
C PHE A 62 11.14 -1.24 4.96
N SER A 63 9.91 -1.73 5.11
CA SER A 63 9.63 -3.18 5.16
C SER A 63 10.04 -3.95 3.91
N TYR A 64 9.92 -3.36 2.72
CA TYR A 64 10.21 -4.09 1.48
C TYR A 64 11.70 -4.38 1.32
N GLY A 65 12.56 -3.39 1.54
CA GLY A 65 14.01 -3.57 1.44
C GLY A 65 14.55 -4.52 2.52
N ASP A 66 13.94 -4.54 3.70
CA ASP A 66 14.26 -5.51 4.76
C ASP A 66 13.86 -6.95 4.35
N ALA A 67 12.59 -7.14 3.97
CA ALA A 67 12.07 -8.44 3.55
C ALA A 67 12.81 -9.03 2.33
N GLN A 68 13.20 -8.18 1.37
CA GLN A 68 13.94 -8.61 0.18
C GLN A 68 15.36 -9.08 0.51
N ARG A 69 16.05 -8.40 1.44
CA ARG A 69 17.38 -8.83 1.90
C ARG A 69 17.33 -10.20 2.55
N TYR A 70 16.30 -10.49 3.34
CA TYR A 70 16.09 -11.83 3.90
C TYR A 70 15.75 -12.86 2.81
N ARG A 71 14.74 -12.57 1.97
CA ARG A 71 14.19 -13.51 0.99
C ARG A 71 15.17 -13.85 -0.14
N LEU A 72 15.94 -12.87 -0.61
CA LEU A 72 16.76 -12.98 -1.84
C LEU A 72 18.25 -12.74 -1.60
N GLY A 73 18.66 -12.40 -0.38
CA GLY A 73 20.03 -12.04 -0.03
C GLY A 73 20.34 -10.56 -0.28
N VAL A 74 21.41 -10.07 0.35
CA VAL A 74 21.81 -8.66 0.30
C VAL A 74 22.17 -8.16 -1.10
N ASN A 75 22.62 -9.05 -1.98
CA ASN A 75 22.99 -8.75 -3.35
C ASN A 75 21.87 -9.02 -4.38
N HIS A 76 20.60 -9.07 -3.95
CA HIS A 76 19.46 -9.37 -4.85
C HIS A 76 19.30 -8.39 -6.02
N TYR A 77 19.84 -7.16 -5.92
CA TYR A 77 19.91 -6.20 -7.02
C TYR A 77 20.77 -6.68 -8.20
N GLN A 78 21.61 -7.70 -8.01
CA GLN A 78 22.42 -8.31 -9.07
C GLN A 78 21.63 -9.32 -9.91
N ILE A 79 20.50 -9.82 -9.41
CA ILE A 79 19.61 -10.73 -10.15
C ILE A 79 19.08 -10.01 -11.39
N PRO A 80 19.09 -10.62 -12.60
CA PRO A 80 18.81 -9.91 -13.85
C PRO A 80 17.51 -9.08 -13.87
N VAL A 81 16.42 -9.58 -13.28
CA VAL A 81 15.13 -8.85 -13.25
C VAL A 81 15.15 -7.62 -12.34
N ASN A 82 16.00 -7.61 -11.31
CA ASN A 82 16.11 -6.50 -10.34
C ASN A 82 17.23 -5.50 -10.70
N ARG A 83 18.08 -5.86 -11.66
CA ARG A 83 19.25 -5.07 -12.03
C ARG A 83 18.83 -3.82 -12.79
N SER A 84 19.35 -2.67 -12.36
CA SER A 84 19.24 -1.43 -13.13
C SER A 84 19.81 -1.62 -14.55
N ARG A 85 19.12 -1.06 -15.55
CA ARG A 85 19.58 -1.06 -16.94
C ARG A 85 20.61 0.02 -17.25
N ILE A 86 20.76 1.00 -16.35
CA ILE A 86 21.78 2.04 -16.43
C ILE A 86 22.93 1.71 -15.48
N GLU A 87 24.11 2.26 -15.75
CA GLU A 87 25.25 2.14 -14.86
C GLU A 87 24.90 2.70 -13.46
N THR A 88 25.17 1.92 -12.42
CA THR A 88 24.90 2.31 -11.03
C THR A 88 26.19 2.39 -10.23
N ASN A 89 26.34 3.44 -9.44
CA ASN A 89 27.47 3.61 -8.54
C ASN A 89 27.02 3.46 -7.08
N HIS A 90 26.48 2.28 -6.72
CA HIS A 90 25.70 2.05 -5.50
C HIS A 90 26.53 1.85 -4.21
N TYR A 91 27.83 2.15 -4.21
CA TYR A 91 28.80 2.10 -3.07
C TYR A 91 29.00 0.74 -2.36
N HIS A 92 27.95 -0.06 -2.19
CA HIS A 92 27.95 -1.31 -1.42
C HIS A 92 29.02 -2.30 -1.89
N ARG A 93 29.69 -2.96 -0.92
CA ARG A 93 30.71 -4.00 -1.12
C ARG A 93 30.28 -5.31 -0.47
N ASP A 94 30.86 -6.41 -0.95
CA ASP A 94 30.81 -7.75 -0.36
C ASP A 94 29.38 -8.31 -0.23
N GLY A 95 29.11 -9.09 0.83
CA GLY A 95 27.84 -9.78 1.05
C GLY A 95 27.74 -11.12 0.34
N PHE A 96 26.78 -11.94 0.77
CA PHE A 96 26.55 -13.26 0.20
C PHE A 96 26.26 -13.17 -1.31
N MET A 97 26.84 -14.10 -2.10
CA MET A 97 26.67 -14.19 -3.56
C MET A 97 27.02 -12.89 -4.31
N ARG A 98 28.16 -12.27 -3.99
CA ARG A 98 28.69 -11.13 -4.75
C ARG A 98 29.28 -11.60 -6.10
N MET A 99 28.66 -11.22 -7.22
CA MET A 99 29.00 -11.76 -8.55
C MET A 99 29.31 -10.70 -9.62
N ASP A 100 29.33 -9.41 -9.27
CA ASP A 100 29.50 -8.27 -10.19
C ASP A 100 30.94 -7.69 -10.24
N GLY A 101 31.92 -8.39 -9.66
CA GLY A 101 33.30 -7.92 -9.54
C GLY A 101 33.56 -6.97 -8.36
N ASN A 102 32.53 -6.64 -7.57
CA ASN A 102 32.65 -5.94 -6.29
C ASN A 102 33.39 -4.60 -6.36
N PHE A 103 33.30 -3.89 -7.49
CA PHE A 103 34.05 -2.66 -7.81
C PHE A 103 35.58 -2.77 -7.72
N GLY A 104 36.14 -3.99 -7.70
CA GLY A 104 37.59 -4.22 -7.70
C GLY A 104 38.36 -3.42 -6.64
N GLY A 105 39.53 -2.92 -7.02
CA GLY A 105 40.42 -2.12 -6.15
C GLY A 105 40.03 -0.65 -5.98
N LYS A 106 38.83 -0.22 -6.42
CA LYS A 106 38.38 1.18 -6.21
C LYS A 106 38.38 1.52 -4.72
N THR A 107 38.56 2.79 -4.39
CA THR A 107 38.37 3.31 -3.03
C THR A 107 36.99 2.92 -2.50
N HIS A 108 36.86 2.57 -1.22
CA HIS A 108 35.62 2.05 -0.61
C HIS A 108 35.08 2.96 0.51
N TYR A 109 35.43 4.25 0.51
CA TYR A 109 35.01 5.23 1.51
C TYR A 109 34.80 6.61 0.88
N ASN A 110 34.00 7.47 1.49
CA ASN A 110 33.76 8.88 1.12
C ASN A 110 33.67 9.73 2.41
N PRO A 111 34.25 10.94 2.49
CA PRO A 111 35.05 11.64 1.46
C PRO A 111 36.41 10.99 1.21
N ASN A 112 36.94 11.08 -0.01
CA ASN A 112 38.24 10.54 -0.41
C ASN A 112 38.97 11.45 -1.42
N THR A 113 40.27 11.22 -1.62
CA THR A 113 41.12 12.00 -2.54
C THR A 113 41.04 11.57 -4.01
N THR A 114 40.43 10.41 -4.30
CA THR A 114 40.30 9.88 -5.67
C THR A 114 39.04 10.39 -6.38
N GLY A 115 38.13 11.04 -5.64
CA GLY A 115 36.89 11.60 -6.18
C GLY A 115 35.79 10.56 -6.40
N GLU A 116 35.94 9.35 -5.87
CA GLU A 116 34.92 8.29 -5.96
C GLU A 116 33.73 8.59 -5.03
N TRP A 117 32.54 8.10 -5.39
CA TRP A 117 31.31 8.14 -4.56
C TRP A 117 30.82 9.54 -4.14
N ARG A 118 30.98 10.54 -5.01
CA ARG A 118 30.50 11.90 -4.75
C ARG A 118 28.97 11.96 -4.71
N ASP A 119 28.46 12.67 -3.70
CA ASP A 119 27.03 12.95 -3.56
C ASP A 119 26.53 13.88 -4.67
N GLN A 120 25.27 13.71 -5.06
CA GLN A 120 24.55 14.57 -6.00
C GLN A 120 23.55 15.46 -5.23
N ASN A 121 24.09 16.38 -4.43
CA ASN A 121 23.31 17.22 -3.50
C ASN A 121 22.30 18.14 -4.20
N GLU A 122 22.47 18.40 -5.48
CA GLU A 122 21.55 19.12 -6.35
C GLU A 122 20.22 18.40 -6.57
N LEU A 123 20.17 17.08 -6.33
CA LEU A 123 18.96 16.25 -6.47
C LEU A 123 18.11 16.19 -5.20
N LYS A 124 18.40 17.03 -4.20
CA LYS A 124 17.65 17.02 -2.95
C LYS A 124 16.19 17.44 -3.15
N ASP A 125 15.29 16.75 -2.46
CA ASP A 125 13.90 17.17 -2.36
C ASP A 125 13.76 18.50 -1.60
N PRO A 126 12.71 19.30 -1.88
CA PRO A 126 12.41 20.46 -1.08
C PRO A 126 12.10 20.06 0.37
N PRO A 127 12.47 20.91 1.36
CA PRO A 127 12.17 20.61 2.75
C PRO A 127 10.65 20.57 3.00
N TYR A 128 10.22 19.65 3.86
CA TYR A 128 8.85 19.58 4.35
C TYR A 128 8.83 19.94 5.84
N ASP A 129 8.11 21.02 6.18
CA ASP A 129 7.95 21.45 7.56
C ASP A 129 6.77 20.71 8.22
N GLY A 130 7.11 19.68 9.01
CA GLY A 130 6.13 19.02 9.89
C GLY A 130 5.60 19.99 10.95
N LYS A 131 4.31 19.89 11.29
CA LYS A 131 3.67 20.68 12.35
C LYS A 131 3.35 19.80 13.56
N GLY A 132 3.53 20.37 14.75
CA GLY A 132 3.16 19.73 16.02
C GLY A 132 4.28 18.91 16.67
N PRO A 133 4.07 18.44 17.91
CA PRO A 133 5.05 17.61 18.62
C PRO A 133 5.17 16.22 17.99
N ILE A 134 6.31 15.56 18.22
CA ILE A 134 6.46 14.13 17.87
C ILE A 134 5.65 13.32 18.89
N ASN A 135 4.61 12.62 18.44
CA ASN A 135 3.75 11.82 19.30
C ASN A 135 3.05 10.68 18.52
N HIS A 136 2.43 9.76 19.25
CA HIS A 136 1.55 8.73 18.70
C HIS A 136 0.13 9.29 18.60
N TYR A 137 -0.19 9.93 17.48
CA TYR A 137 -1.51 10.50 17.23
C TYR A 137 -2.56 9.40 16.97
N ASP A 138 -3.65 9.40 17.73
CA ASP A 138 -4.80 8.53 17.43
C ASP A 138 -5.42 8.99 16.10
N TYR A 139 -5.42 8.08 15.13
CA TYR A 139 -5.98 8.36 13.82
C TYR A 139 -7.48 8.64 13.87
N ARG A 140 -8.18 8.06 14.86
CA ARG A 140 -9.63 8.22 15.02
C ARG A 140 -10.04 9.60 15.51
N GLU A 141 -9.12 10.35 16.10
CA GLU A 141 -9.33 11.76 16.47
C GLU A 141 -9.06 12.70 15.29
N ASP A 142 -8.27 12.26 14.31
CA ASP A 142 -7.91 13.04 13.12
C ASP A 142 -8.96 12.92 12.01
N ASP A 143 -9.55 11.73 11.83
CA ASP A 143 -10.58 11.46 10.83
C ASP A 143 -11.47 10.29 11.27
N ASP A 144 -12.77 10.57 11.49
CA ASP A 144 -13.80 9.60 11.86
C ASP A 144 -14.82 9.32 10.74
N VAL A 145 -14.51 9.75 9.51
CA VAL A 145 -15.39 9.56 8.35
C VAL A 145 -15.09 8.21 7.68
N TYR A 146 -15.58 7.13 8.30
CA TYR A 146 -15.31 5.75 7.84
C TYR A 146 -16.25 5.27 6.73
N TYR A 147 -17.50 5.73 6.77
CA TYR A 147 -18.59 5.05 6.06
C TYR A 147 -19.02 5.74 4.77
N GLU A 148 -18.73 7.04 4.63
CA GLU A 148 -19.22 7.86 3.51
C GLU A 148 -18.80 7.30 2.14
N GLN A 149 -17.51 6.96 1.96
CA GLN A 149 -17.04 6.48 0.66
C GLN A 149 -17.55 5.07 0.34
N ALA A 150 -17.68 4.21 1.36
CA ALA A 150 -18.26 2.88 1.19
C ALA A 150 -19.74 2.96 0.78
N GLY A 151 -20.51 3.85 1.41
CA GLY A 151 -21.92 4.11 1.07
C GLY A 151 -22.08 4.66 -0.35
N LYS A 152 -21.24 5.63 -0.74
CA LYS A 152 -21.21 6.15 -2.11
C LYS A 152 -20.90 5.05 -3.14
N LEU A 153 -19.93 4.18 -2.87
CA LEU A 153 -19.61 3.07 -3.75
C LEU A 153 -20.79 2.08 -3.87
N PHE A 154 -21.40 1.71 -2.75
CA PHE A 154 -22.57 0.84 -2.73
C PHE A 154 -23.75 1.40 -3.56
N ASN A 155 -23.97 2.72 -3.47
CA ASN A 155 -25.03 3.40 -4.20
C ASN A 155 -24.78 3.53 -5.71
N LEU A 156 -23.54 3.35 -6.17
CA LEU A 156 -23.20 3.27 -7.59
C LEU A 156 -23.44 1.87 -8.19
N MET A 157 -23.58 0.83 -7.36
CA MET A 157 -23.75 -0.55 -7.82
C MET A 157 -25.15 -0.81 -8.40
N GLY A 158 -25.19 -1.66 -9.43
CA GLY A 158 -26.43 -2.25 -9.93
C GLY A 158 -27.09 -3.18 -8.90
N LYS A 159 -28.39 -3.44 -9.02
CA LYS A 159 -29.12 -4.31 -8.06
C LYS A 159 -28.58 -5.74 -8.03
N ASP A 160 -28.13 -6.26 -9.15
CA ASP A 160 -27.48 -7.56 -9.26
C ASP A 160 -26.09 -7.56 -8.61
N GLU A 161 -25.33 -6.48 -8.71
CA GLU A 161 -24.04 -6.27 -8.02
C GLU A 161 -24.22 -6.21 -6.51
N GLN A 162 -25.21 -5.43 -6.03
CA GLN A 162 -25.56 -5.36 -4.62
C GLN A 162 -25.93 -6.76 -4.07
N GLN A 163 -26.72 -7.53 -4.81
CA GLN A 163 -27.07 -8.90 -4.42
C GLN A 163 -25.83 -9.81 -4.33
N ARG A 164 -24.93 -9.76 -5.32
CA ARG A 164 -23.66 -10.50 -5.28
C ARG A 164 -22.79 -10.10 -4.10
N LEU A 165 -22.73 -8.80 -3.78
CA LEU A 165 -22.01 -8.28 -2.62
C LEU A 165 -22.55 -8.92 -1.33
N PHE A 166 -23.86 -8.93 -1.12
CA PHE A 166 -24.47 -9.52 0.08
C PHE A 166 -24.18 -11.03 0.19
N GLU A 167 -24.31 -11.76 -0.92
CA GLU A 167 -24.05 -13.20 -0.95
C GLU A 167 -22.57 -13.54 -0.71
N ASN A 168 -21.66 -12.76 -1.30
CA ASN A 168 -20.22 -12.90 -1.07
C ASN A 168 -19.86 -12.65 0.40
N THR A 169 -20.43 -11.60 1.00
CA THR A 169 -20.25 -11.30 2.43
C THR A 169 -20.78 -12.46 3.28
N CYS A 170 -21.99 -12.93 3.03
CA CYS A 170 -22.58 -14.05 3.76
C CYS A 170 -21.70 -15.30 3.71
N ARG A 171 -21.24 -15.70 2.51
CA ARG A 171 -20.32 -16.84 2.34
C ARG A 171 -19.02 -16.66 3.12
N ASN A 172 -18.43 -15.47 3.11
CA ASN A 172 -17.18 -15.20 3.86
C ASN A 172 -17.37 -15.18 5.38
N MET A 173 -18.57 -14.88 5.86
CA MET A 173 -18.86 -14.85 7.29
C MET A 173 -19.28 -16.21 7.87
N GLN A 174 -19.31 -17.27 7.06
CA GLN A 174 -19.59 -18.63 7.55
C GLN A 174 -18.55 -19.04 8.62
N GLY A 175 -19.03 -19.57 9.74
CA GLY A 175 -18.18 -19.97 10.87
C GLY A 175 -17.77 -18.83 11.82
N THR A 176 -18.13 -17.58 11.53
CA THR A 176 -17.94 -16.47 12.48
C THR A 176 -19.01 -16.46 13.58
N THR A 177 -18.74 -15.82 14.71
CA THR A 177 -19.72 -15.67 15.78
C THR A 177 -20.81 -14.68 15.40
N LEU A 178 -22.00 -14.83 15.98
CA LEU A 178 -23.11 -13.89 15.77
C LEU A 178 -22.73 -12.46 16.15
N LEU A 179 -21.87 -12.27 17.17
CA LEU A 179 -21.36 -10.97 17.56
C LEU A 179 -20.58 -10.28 16.42
N VAL A 180 -19.74 -11.03 15.71
CA VAL A 180 -18.95 -10.50 14.58
C VAL A 180 -19.87 -10.17 13.40
N GLN A 181 -20.86 -11.04 13.12
CA GLN A 181 -21.87 -10.79 12.09
C GLN A 181 -22.66 -9.51 12.36
N LYS A 182 -23.18 -9.35 13.58
CA LYS A 182 -23.93 -8.14 13.99
C LYS A 182 -23.07 -6.87 13.89
N ARG A 183 -21.78 -6.94 14.27
CA ARG A 183 -20.86 -5.81 14.11
C ARG A 183 -20.65 -5.43 12.63
N HIS A 184 -20.44 -6.42 11.76
CA HIS A 184 -20.25 -6.13 10.33
C HIS A 184 -21.52 -5.56 9.70
N ILE A 185 -22.70 -6.14 10.00
CA ILE A 185 -24.00 -5.62 9.58
C ILE A 185 -24.15 -4.15 9.97
N ARG A 186 -23.76 -3.78 11.20
CA ARG A 186 -23.81 -2.39 11.66
C ARG A 186 -22.91 -1.47 10.83
N HIS A 187 -21.67 -1.86 10.52
CA HIS A 187 -20.81 -1.06 9.64
C HIS A 187 -21.41 -0.87 8.25
N CYS A 188 -22.00 -1.93 7.68
CA CYS A 188 -22.70 -1.83 6.41
C CYS A 188 -23.90 -0.86 6.51
N TYR A 189 -24.66 -0.93 7.60
CA TYR A 189 -25.80 -0.05 7.85
C TYR A 189 -25.39 1.43 7.99
N LEU A 190 -24.27 1.70 8.67
CA LEU A 190 -23.71 3.05 8.80
C LEU A 190 -23.19 3.61 7.46
N ALA A 191 -22.80 2.73 6.53
CA ALA A 191 -22.47 3.13 5.16
C ALA A 191 -23.73 3.40 4.33
N ASP A 192 -24.70 2.50 4.38
CA ASP A 192 -26.03 2.68 3.79
C ASP A 192 -27.04 1.72 4.45
N PRO A 193 -28.24 2.17 4.87
CA PRO A 193 -29.24 1.30 5.47
C PRO A 193 -29.58 0.06 4.64
N ALA A 194 -29.71 0.21 3.31
CA ALA A 194 -30.02 -0.90 2.42
C ALA A 194 -28.86 -1.89 2.30
N TYR A 195 -27.62 -1.43 2.47
CA TYR A 195 -26.47 -2.32 2.54
C TYR A 195 -26.53 -3.18 3.82
N GLY A 196 -26.72 -2.55 4.98
CA GLY A 196 -26.87 -3.27 6.25
C GLY A 196 -27.99 -4.30 6.23
N GLU A 197 -29.18 -3.89 5.76
CA GLU A 197 -30.35 -4.77 5.65
C GLU A 197 -30.13 -5.93 4.67
N GLY A 198 -29.49 -5.67 3.53
CA GLY A 198 -29.14 -6.68 2.54
C GLY A 198 -28.21 -7.76 3.11
N VAL A 199 -27.16 -7.33 3.81
CA VAL A 199 -26.22 -8.24 4.49
C VAL A 199 -26.90 -9.01 5.63
N ALA A 200 -27.71 -8.34 6.45
CA ALA A 200 -28.45 -8.97 7.54
C ALA A 200 -29.38 -10.08 7.02
N LYS A 201 -30.14 -9.78 5.97
CA LYS A 201 -31.03 -10.74 5.30
C LYS A 201 -30.24 -11.92 4.74
N ALA A 202 -29.11 -11.68 4.08
CA ALA A 202 -28.28 -12.74 3.52
C ALA A 202 -27.71 -13.67 4.60
N LEU A 203 -27.38 -13.12 5.78
CA LEU A 203 -26.89 -13.86 6.93
C LEU A 203 -28.00 -14.53 7.76
N GLY A 204 -29.27 -14.23 7.48
CA GLY A 204 -30.39 -14.71 8.29
C GLY A 204 -30.44 -14.09 9.69
N VAL A 205 -29.85 -12.91 9.88
CA VAL A 205 -29.86 -12.15 11.14
C VAL A 205 -30.97 -11.11 11.08
N ASP A 206 -31.88 -11.11 12.05
CA ASP A 206 -32.87 -10.04 12.18
C ASP A 206 -32.15 -8.73 12.55
N ILE A 207 -32.31 -7.71 11.71
CA ILE A 207 -31.70 -6.39 11.89
C ILE A 207 -32.08 -5.76 13.23
N LYS A 208 -33.25 -6.10 13.81
CA LYS A 208 -33.69 -5.62 15.12
C LYS A 208 -32.84 -6.14 16.27
N GLU A 209 -32.15 -7.26 16.06
CA GLU A 209 -31.21 -7.79 17.06
C GLU A 209 -29.81 -7.19 16.94
N VAL A 210 -29.57 -6.32 15.95
CA VAL A 210 -28.34 -5.56 15.80
C VAL A 210 -28.51 -4.25 16.56
N ASP A 211 -27.81 -4.13 17.69
CA ASP A 211 -27.77 -2.86 18.42
C ASP A 211 -27.02 -1.82 17.58
N MET A 212 -27.72 -0.87 16.96
CA MET A 212 -27.09 0.16 16.11
C MET A 212 -26.34 1.22 16.91
N ASN A 213 -26.55 1.31 18.23
CA ASN A 213 -25.92 2.30 19.09
C ASN A 213 -24.62 1.78 19.75
N ASP A 214 -24.28 0.51 19.56
CA ASP A 214 -23.03 -0.02 20.09
C ASP A 214 -21.83 0.54 19.33
N THR A 215 -21.10 1.40 20.03
CA THR A 215 -19.94 2.17 19.56
C THR A 215 -18.64 1.37 19.62
N TYR A 216 -18.69 0.09 20.02
CA TYR A 216 -17.51 -0.77 20.05
C TYR A 216 -17.14 -1.23 18.64
N GLY A 217 -16.16 -0.54 18.06
CA GLY A 217 -15.66 -0.79 16.71
C GLY A 217 -16.48 -0.11 15.61
N ALA A 218 -17.70 0.35 15.91
CA ALA A 218 -18.59 1.06 14.98
C ALA A 218 -18.90 2.46 15.52
N ARG A 219 -17.97 3.40 15.36
CA ARG A 219 -18.24 4.80 15.71
C ARG A 219 -18.48 5.56 14.42
N GLY A 220 -19.63 6.20 14.33
CA GLY A 220 -19.98 7.20 13.33
C GLY A 220 -20.59 8.40 14.03
#